data_AF-A0A2H9MIN3-F1
#
_entry.id   AF-A0A2H9MIN3-F1
#
_cell.length_a   1.000
_cell.length_b   1.000
_cell.length_c   1.000
_cell.angle_alpha   90.00
_cell.angle_beta   90.00
_cell.angle_gamma   90.00
#
_symmetry.space_group_name_H-M   'P 1'
#
loop_
_entity.id
_entity.type
_entity.pdbx_description
1 polymer ?
#
loop_
_entity_poly.entity_id
_entity_poly.type
_entity_poly.pdbx_seq_one_letter_code
_entity_poly.pdbx_strand_id
1 'polypeptide(L)'
;IGGVSKEWSISSAYYARYNAVYSLLMKCGIESEIHDCTLAIFRFLFRQEFEEDVFEEVEAVKEQRINTQYYTDRNLNNKKYQAIVKGTPDFILKIESFIINLTKDQIEEIRKKLKKLIEK
;
A
#
# COMPACT_ATOMS: atom_id res chain seq x y z
N ILE A 1 21.58 0.08 23.17
CA ILE A 1 21.16 0.26 21.77
C ILE A 1 19.72 0.75 21.82
N GLY A 2 19.48 2.03 21.51
CA GLY A 2 18.18 2.68 21.71
C GLY A 2 17.10 2.01 20.87
N GLY A 3 15.99 1.63 21.51
CA GLY A 3 14.87 0.99 20.83
C GLY A 3 14.25 1.91 19.78
N VAL A 4 13.87 1.33 18.64
CA VAL A 4 13.11 2.01 17.60
C VAL A 4 11.78 2.48 18.18
N SER A 5 11.43 3.76 17.98
CA SER A 5 10.17 4.31 18.47
C SER A 5 8.97 3.68 17.75
N LYS A 6 7.80 3.65 18.41
CA LYS A 6 6.59 3.08 17.80
C LYS A 6 6.17 3.87 16.55
N GLU A 7 6.37 5.18 16.62
CA GLU A 7 6.15 6.14 15.54
C GLU A 7 7.00 5.80 14.31
N TRP A 8 8.29 5.51 14.54
CA TRP A 8 9.19 5.08 13.46
C TRP A 8 8.77 3.73 12.88
N SER A 9 8.35 2.77 13.71
CA SER A 9 7.97 1.45 13.20
C SER A 9 6.69 1.52 12.37
N ILE A 10 5.71 2.35 12.75
CA ILE A 10 4.48 2.57 11.95
C ILE A 10 4.80 3.27 10.65
N SER A 11 5.67 4.29 10.69
CA SER A 11 6.10 4.98 9.47
C SER A 11 6.82 4.03 8.52
N SER A 12 7.73 3.21 9.03
CA SER A 12 8.43 2.19 8.26
C SER A 12 7.46 1.15 7.67
N ALA A 13 6.50 0.68 8.48
CA ALA A 13 5.47 -0.26 8.06
C ALA A 13 4.55 0.31 6.97
N TYR A 14 4.22 1.61 7.03
CA TYR A 14 3.49 2.30 5.99
C TYR A 14 4.30 2.34 4.69
N TYR A 15 5.53 2.86 4.74
CA TYR A 15 6.35 3.01 3.53
C TYR A 15 6.70 1.67 2.89
N ALA A 16 6.88 0.60 3.67
CA ALA A 16 7.12 -0.72 3.13
C ALA A 16 5.89 -1.24 2.34
N ARG A 17 4.68 -1.09 2.87
CA ARG A 17 3.44 -1.42 2.15
C ARG A 17 3.23 -0.54 0.93
N TYR A 18 3.42 0.77 1.08
CA TYR A 18 3.32 1.73 -0.01
C TYR A 18 4.29 1.39 -1.15
N ASN A 19 5.55 1.09 -0.84
CA ASN A 19 6.55 0.75 -1.85
C ASN A 19 6.26 -0.58 -2.53
N ALA A 20 5.62 -1.55 -1.85
CA ALA A 20 5.13 -2.77 -2.49
C ALA A 20 4.00 -2.45 -3.50
N VAL A 21 3.03 -1.61 -3.12
CA VAL A 21 2.00 -1.14 -4.05
C VAL A 21 2.62 -0.35 -5.22
N TYR A 22 3.59 0.52 -4.92
CA TYR A 22 4.29 1.31 -5.92
C TYR A 22 5.07 0.43 -6.91
N SER A 23 5.75 -0.62 -6.43
CA SER A 23 6.47 -1.54 -7.31
C SER A 23 5.55 -2.32 -8.24
N LEU A 24 4.32 -2.65 -7.80
CA LEU A 24 3.27 -3.23 -8.65
C LEU A 24 2.85 -2.26 -9.77
N LEU A 25 2.63 -0.99 -9.45
CA LEU A 25 2.30 0.03 -10.46
C LEU A 25 3.47 0.24 -11.44
N MET A 26 4.70 0.30 -10.94
CA MET A 26 5.91 0.41 -11.75
C MET A 26 6.10 -0.81 -12.65
N LYS A 27 5.79 -2.03 -12.19
CA LYS A 27 5.76 -3.24 -13.03
C LYS A 27 4.81 -3.09 -14.21
N CYS A 28 3.72 -2.35 -14.02
CA CYS A 28 2.76 -2.02 -15.07
C CYS A 28 3.17 -0.78 -15.90
N GLY A 29 4.25 -0.07 -15.53
CA GLY A 29 4.67 1.19 -16.16
C GLY A 29 3.77 2.38 -15.81
N ILE A 30 3.18 2.38 -14.62
CA ILE A 30 2.29 3.43 -14.12
C ILE A 30 2.99 4.13 -12.96
N GLU A 31 3.09 5.44 -13.04
CA GLU A 31 3.74 6.29 -12.03
C GLU A 31 2.74 7.27 -11.42
N SER A 32 2.89 7.53 -10.12
CA SER A 32 2.14 8.53 -9.37
C SER A 32 2.98 8.99 -8.18
N GLU A 33 3.22 10.30 -8.09
CA GLU A 33 4.02 10.90 -7.01
C GLU A 33 3.17 11.22 -5.76
N ILE A 34 1.85 11.23 -5.90
CA ILE A 34 0.92 11.56 -4.81
C ILE A 34 0.44 10.27 -4.16
N HIS A 35 0.79 10.05 -2.88
CA HIS A 35 0.41 8.84 -2.14
C HIS A 35 -1.07 8.47 -2.25
N ASP A 36 -1.96 9.45 -2.10
CA ASP A 36 -3.41 9.26 -2.21
C ASP A 36 -3.83 8.82 -3.62
N CYS A 37 -3.26 9.45 -4.64
CA CYS A 37 -3.50 9.07 -6.02
C CYS A 37 -2.99 7.64 -6.29
N THR A 38 -1.80 7.30 -5.78
CA THR A 38 -1.20 5.97 -5.92
C THR A 38 -2.10 4.88 -5.33
N LEU A 39 -2.64 5.08 -4.12
CA LEU A 39 -3.56 4.12 -3.50
C LEU A 39 -4.90 4.06 -4.21
N ALA A 40 -5.43 5.20 -4.68
CA ALA A 40 -6.67 5.24 -5.46
C ALA A 40 -6.54 4.50 -6.80
N ILE A 41 -5.43 4.71 -7.52
CA ILE A 41 -5.12 4.00 -8.77
C ILE A 41 -4.96 2.50 -8.50
N PHE A 42 -4.25 2.12 -7.44
CA PHE A 42 -4.11 0.73 -7.02
C PHE A 42 -5.47 0.07 -6.80
N ARG A 43 -6.34 0.68 -6.01
CA ARG A 43 -7.71 0.18 -5.79
C ARG A 43 -8.51 0.09 -7.07
N PHE A 44 -8.48 1.12 -7.91
CA PHE A 44 -9.23 1.13 -9.17
C PHE A 44 -8.80 0.01 -10.12
N LEU A 45 -7.50 -0.18 -10.30
CA LEU A 45 -6.96 -1.12 -11.29
C LEU A 45 -7.01 -2.57 -10.83
N PHE A 46 -6.83 -2.83 -9.53
CA PHE A 46 -6.62 -4.18 -8.98
C PHE A 46 -7.77 -4.71 -8.10
N ARG A 47 -8.92 -4.02 -8.03
CA ARG A 47 -10.10 -4.47 -7.24
C ARG A 47 -10.71 -5.80 -7.65
N GLN A 48 -10.36 -6.35 -8.81
CA GLN A 48 -10.82 -7.69 -9.22
C GLN A 48 -9.80 -8.78 -8.85
N GLU A 49 -8.60 -8.36 -8.45
CA GLU A 49 -7.43 -9.18 -8.25
C GLU A 49 -7.07 -9.29 -6.75
N PHE A 50 -7.47 -8.31 -5.94
CA PHE A 50 -7.37 -8.34 -4.49
C PHE A 50 -8.73 -8.15 -3.82
N GLU A 51 -8.87 -8.77 -2.65
CA GLU A 51 -9.97 -8.53 -1.72
C GLU A 51 -9.92 -7.12 -1.14
N GLU A 52 -11.07 -6.62 -0.69
CA GLU A 52 -11.22 -5.24 -0.21
C GLU A 52 -10.31 -4.93 1.00
N ASP A 53 -10.03 -5.96 1.82
CA ASP A 53 -9.17 -5.88 3.01
C ASP A 53 -7.76 -5.39 2.69
N VAL A 54 -7.23 -5.70 1.50
CA VAL A 54 -5.89 -5.27 1.06
C VAL A 54 -5.84 -3.75 0.89
N PHE A 55 -6.88 -3.16 0.31
CA PHE A 55 -6.94 -1.71 0.10
C PHE A 55 -7.16 -1.00 1.44
N GLU A 56 -8.08 -1.50 2.24
CA GLU A 56 -8.36 -0.96 3.57
C GLU A 56 -7.15 -1.05 4.50
N GLU A 57 -6.35 -2.11 4.43
CA GLU A 57 -5.16 -2.28 5.28
C GLU A 57 -4.13 -1.16 5.00
N VAL A 58 -3.77 -0.92 3.74
CA VAL A 58 -2.76 0.09 3.40
C VAL A 58 -3.25 1.52 3.67
N GLU A 59 -4.54 1.80 3.44
CA GLU A 59 -5.17 3.07 3.79
C GLU A 59 -5.20 3.27 5.32
N ALA A 60 -5.59 2.25 6.08
CA ALA A 60 -5.62 2.33 7.54
C ALA A 60 -4.22 2.60 8.13
N VAL A 61 -3.18 1.96 7.59
CA VAL A 61 -1.79 2.18 8.02
C VAL A 61 -1.30 3.59 7.64
N LYS A 62 -1.70 4.11 6.46
CA LYS A 62 -1.46 5.52 6.09
C LYS A 62 -2.06 6.47 7.13
N GLU A 63 -3.32 6.25 7.50
CA GLU A 63 -4.00 7.07 8.50
C GLU A 63 -3.34 6.95 9.88
N GLN A 64 -2.91 5.76 10.29
CA GLN A 64 -2.14 5.61 11.53
C GLN A 64 -0.81 6.38 11.48
N ARG A 65 -0.11 6.38 10.34
CA ARG A 65 1.12 7.17 10.17
C ARG A 65 0.85 8.67 10.34
N ILE A 66 -0.16 9.21 9.63
CA ILE A 66 -0.54 10.63 9.73
C ILE A 66 -0.90 10.97 11.19
N ASN A 67 -1.75 10.16 11.80
CA ASN A 67 -2.16 10.35 13.20
C ASN A 67 -0.96 10.38 14.15
N THR A 68 -0.02 9.46 13.96
CA THR A 68 1.15 9.32 14.84
C THR A 68 2.19 10.43 14.65
N GLN A 69 2.30 11.00 13.45
CA GLN A 69 3.28 12.05 13.15
C GLN A 69 2.81 13.45 13.53
N TYR A 70 1.50 13.72 13.41
CA TYR A 70 0.96 15.08 13.54
C TYR A 70 0.08 15.29 14.77
N TYR A 71 -0.34 14.21 15.46
CA TYR A 71 -1.20 14.30 16.62
C TYR A 71 -0.51 13.64 17.82
N THR A 72 -0.09 14.46 18.79
CA THR A 72 0.75 14.09 19.93
C THR A 72 0.03 13.21 20.97
N ASP A 73 -1.30 13.12 20.89
CA ASP A 73 -2.10 12.63 22.01
C ASP A 73 -3.14 11.61 21.57
N ARG A 74 -2.71 10.38 21.27
CA ARG A 74 -3.51 9.16 21.46
C ARG A 74 -2.56 8.01 21.76
N ASN A 75 -2.67 7.45 22.97
CA ASN A 75 -2.07 6.18 23.36
C ASN A 75 -2.10 5.19 22.19
N LEU A 76 -0.94 5.01 21.55
CA LEU A 76 -0.81 4.16 20.37
C LEU A 76 -1.16 2.75 20.80
N ASN A 77 -2.37 2.30 20.45
CA ASN A 77 -2.92 1.05 20.96
C ASN A 77 -1.93 -0.07 20.65
N ASN A 78 -1.36 -0.67 21.69
CA ASN A 78 -0.27 -1.64 21.54
C ASN A 78 -0.70 -2.84 20.69
N LYS A 79 -1.98 -3.22 20.73
CA LYS A 79 -2.52 -4.28 19.87
C LYS A 79 -2.51 -3.86 18.40
N LYS A 80 -2.95 -2.64 18.09
CA LYS A 80 -2.92 -2.10 16.72
C LYS A 80 -1.49 -1.97 16.21
N TYR A 81 -0.58 -1.43 17.01
CA TYR A 81 0.84 -1.36 16.68
C TYR A 81 1.42 -2.73 16.32
N GLN A 82 1.21 -3.73 17.17
CA GLN A 82 1.71 -5.09 16.93
C GLN A 82 1.09 -5.72 15.69
N ALA A 83 -0.22 -5.51 15.44
CA ALA A 83 -0.88 -6.01 14.24
C ALA A 83 -0.28 -5.38 12.97
N ILE A 84 -0.05 -4.05 12.96
CA ILE A 84 0.53 -3.34 11.82
C ILE A 84 1.92 -3.88 11.50
N VAL A 85 2.80 -3.96 12.50
CA VAL A 85 4.20 -4.38 12.31
C VAL A 85 4.28 -5.84 11.90
N LYS A 86 3.50 -6.73 12.53
CA LYS A 86 3.51 -8.15 12.21
C LYS A 86 2.84 -8.49 10.87
N GLY A 87 1.85 -7.70 10.45
CA GLY A 87 1.16 -7.90 9.16
C GLY A 87 1.91 -7.30 7.97
N THR A 88 2.91 -6.43 8.18
CA THR A 88 3.65 -5.81 7.07
C THR A 88 4.33 -6.84 6.14
N PRO A 89 5.04 -7.86 6.65
CA PRO A 89 5.65 -8.88 5.79
C PRO A 89 4.61 -9.63 4.95
N ASP A 90 3.48 -10.02 5.54
CA ASP A 90 2.42 -10.75 4.85
C ASP A 90 1.81 -9.92 3.71
N PHE A 91 1.59 -8.62 3.96
CA PHE A 91 1.15 -7.69 2.92
C PHE A 91 2.15 -7.61 1.76
N ILE A 92 3.44 -7.47 2.07
CA ILE A 92 4.50 -7.38 1.04
C ILE A 92 4.54 -8.66 0.23
N LEU A 93 4.53 -9.84 0.88
CA LEU A 93 4.54 -11.13 0.20
C LEU A 93 3.31 -11.32 -0.70
N LYS A 94 2.12 -10.85 -0.27
CA LYS A 94 0.91 -10.87 -1.08
C LYS A 94 1.08 -10.07 -2.37
N ILE A 95 1.61 -8.84 -2.28
CA ILE A 95 1.85 -7.99 -3.46
C ILE A 95 2.99 -8.54 -4.33
N GLU A 96 4.08 -8.99 -3.72
CA GLU A 96 5.24 -9.55 -4.44
C GLU A 96 4.87 -10.82 -5.21
N SER A 97 4.11 -11.73 -4.60
CA SER A 97 3.61 -12.93 -5.27
C SER A 97 2.75 -12.58 -6.48
N PHE A 98 1.92 -11.54 -6.38
CA PHE A 98 1.13 -11.05 -7.51
C PHE A 98 2.02 -10.47 -8.62
N ILE A 99 3.04 -9.68 -8.27
CA ILE A 99 4.02 -9.12 -9.23
C ILE A 99 4.76 -10.21 -10.00
N ILE A 100 5.15 -11.30 -9.34
CA ILE A 100 5.88 -12.42 -9.96
C ILE A 100 4.99 -13.17 -10.96
N ASN A 101 3.70 -13.32 -10.66
CA ASN A 101 2.75 -14.05 -11.47
C ASN A 101 2.08 -13.20 -12.58
N LEU A 102 2.34 -11.89 -12.61
CA LEU A 102 1.81 -10.97 -13.61
C LEU A 102 2.37 -11.27 -15.00
N THR A 103 1.48 -11.60 -15.93
CA THR A 103 1.81 -11.85 -17.33
C THR A 103 1.80 -10.56 -18.16
N LYS A 104 2.42 -10.59 -19.34
CA LYS A 104 2.41 -9.45 -20.27
C LYS A 104 1.00 -9.06 -20.70
N ASP A 105 0.14 -10.04 -20.93
CA ASP A 105 -1.24 -9.80 -21.38
C ASP A 105 -2.05 -9.09 -20.29
N GLN A 106 -1.93 -9.52 -19.03
CA GLN A 106 -2.56 -8.85 -17.89
C GLN A 106 -2.05 -7.41 -17.71
N ILE A 107 -0.74 -7.16 -17.89
CA ILE A 107 -0.19 -5.81 -17.84
C ILE A 107 -0.82 -4.92 -18.92
N GLU A 108 -0.97 -5.43 -20.15
CA GLU A 108 -1.63 -4.69 -21.23
C GLU A 108 -3.12 -4.43 -20.96
N GLU A 109 -3.82 -5.36 -20.32
CA GLU A 109 -5.20 -5.15 -19.87
C GLU A 109 -5.30 -4.05 -18.81
N ILE A 110 -4.41 -4.04 -17.83
CA ILE A 110 -4.32 -2.99 -16.80
C ILE A 110 -4.07 -1.62 -17.44
N ARG A 111 -3.13 -1.54 -18.39
CA ARG A 111 -2.85 -0.31 -19.15
C ARG A 111 -4.06 0.17 -19.94
N LYS A 112 -4.81 -0.74 -20.57
CA LYS A 112 -6.05 -0.42 -21.28
C LYS A 112 -7.13 0.09 -20.32
N LYS A 113 -7.28 -0.52 -19.14
CA LYS A 113 -8.21 -0.03 -18.08
C LYS A 113 -7.88 1.42 -17.72
N LEU A 114 -6.60 1.76 -17.54
CA LEU A 114 -6.16 3.12 -17.22
C LEU A 114 -6.39 4.10 -18.38
N LYS A 115 -6.04 3.76 -19.63
CA LYS A 115 -6.25 4.64 -20.79
C LYS A 115 -7.71 5.06 -20.96
N LYS A 116 -8.64 4.12 -20.76
CA LYS A 116 -10.08 4.40 -20.80
C LYS A 116 -10.56 5.40 -19.74
N LEU A 117 -9.82 5.55 -18.63
CA LEU A 117 -10.12 6.54 -17.59
C LEU A 117 -9.64 7.94 -18.01
N ILE A 118 -8.50 8.03 -18.70
CA ILE A 118 -7.87 9.30 -19.12
C ILE A 118 -8.55 9.87 -20.38
N GLU A 119 -9.02 9.01 -21.27
CA GLU A 119 -9.68 9.39 -22.54
C GLU A 119 -11.17 9.78 -22.39
N LYS A 120 -11.71 9.72 -21.16
CA LYS A 120 -13.06 10.17 -20.82
C LYS A 120 -13.07 11.62 -20.38
#